data_AF-A0A3G7TPV7-F1
#
_entry.id   AF-A0A3G7TPV7-F1
#
_cell.length_a   1.000
_cell.length_b   1.000
_cell.length_c   1.000
_cell.angle_alpha   90.00
_cell.angle_beta   90.00
_cell.angle_gamma   90.00
#
_symmetry.space_group_name_H-M   'P 1'
#
loop_
_entity.id
_entity.type
_entity.pdbx_description
1 polymer ?
#
loop_
_entity_poly.entity_id
_entity_poly.type
_entity_poly.pdbx_seq_one_letter_code
_entity_poly.pdbx_strand_id
1 'polypeptide(L)'
;MPRARAQAKAWAHVSEDVMISSRPAEVEDRAVRGHWEGDLIIGLNRSAIGTLVERSTRFTMLVHLPREEGYGLTPRTKNGPALAGYGDVSMANALKKTVTDLPVELWRSLTWDRGKELSDHARFTIESGVKVFFAAPHSPWQRGTNENTNGLLRQYFPKGTDLSRWSAQEIQTVAHALNTRPRKTLGWKTPAEALNEYLKSVQQSSVATTG
;
A
#
# COMPACT_ATOMS: atom_id res chain seq x y z
N MET A 1 13.37 29.04 -28.19
CA MET A 1 13.93 28.55 -26.91
C MET A 1 12.97 27.52 -26.33
N PRO A 2 13.37 26.25 -26.16
CA PRO A 2 12.52 25.29 -25.46
C PRO A 2 12.47 25.64 -23.97
N ARG A 3 11.25 25.72 -23.40
CA ARG A 3 11.01 25.97 -21.97
C ARG A 3 11.62 24.84 -21.14
N ALA A 4 12.54 25.18 -20.24
CA ALA A 4 13.02 24.26 -19.22
C ALA A 4 11.83 23.72 -18.40
N ARG A 5 11.73 22.39 -18.28
CA ARG A 5 10.75 21.75 -17.38
C ARG A 5 11.04 22.20 -15.96
N ALA A 6 10.08 22.84 -15.32
CA ALA A 6 10.14 23.13 -13.89
C ALA A 6 10.32 21.81 -13.12
N GLN A 7 11.45 21.66 -12.43
CA GLN A 7 11.67 20.53 -11.53
C GLN A 7 10.57 20.55 -10.46
N ALA A 8 9.87 19.43 -10.31
CA ALA A 8 8.81 19.27 -9.34
C ALA A 8 9.40 19.35 -7.94
N LYS A 9 9.17 20.47 -7.24
CA LYS A 9 9.61 20.70 -5.87
C LYS A 9 9.11 19.55 -4.98
N ALA A 10 10.04 18.90 -4.29
CA ALA A 10 9.76 18.00 -3.19
C ALA A 10 8.74 18.64 -2.24
N TRP A 11 7.64 17.94 -1.94
CA TRP A 11 6.74 18.37 -0.87
C TRP A 11 7.48 18.29 0.46
N ALA A 12 7.06 19.08 1.46
CA ALA A 12 7.82 19.29 2.70
C ALA A 12 8.19 18.01 3.49
N HIS A 13 7.55 16.86 3.22
CA HIS A 13 7.83 15.57 3.86
C HIS A 13 8.45 14.52 2.91
N VAL A 14 8.74 14.82 1.65
CA VAL A 14 9.30 13.85 0.67
C VAL A 14 10.65 14.36 0.20
N SER A 15 11.75 13.75 0.62
CA SER A 15 13.10 14.05 0.14
C SER A 15 13.41 13.32 -1.18
N GLU A 16 14.50 13.71 -1.87
CA GLU A 16 14.86 13.11 -3.18
C GLU A 16 15.26 11.62 -3.08
N ASP A 17 15.83 11.20 -1.95
CA ASP A 17 16.26 9.82 -1.70
C ASP A 17 15.09 8.83 -1.55
N VAL A 18 13.90 9.31 -1.18
CA VAL A 18 12.68 8.50 -1.09
C VAL A 18 11.83 8.61 -2.35
N MET A 19 12.34 9.17 -3.44
CA MET A 19 11.63 9.20 -4.72
C MET A 19 11.67 7.86 -5.44
N ILE A 20 10.65 7.57 -6.26
CA ILE A 20 10.61 6.39 -7.13
C ILE A 20 11.84 6.26 -8.03
N SER A 21 12.43 7.38 -8.46
CA SER A 21 13.66 7.41 -9.25
C SER A 21 14.87 6.84 -8.51
N SER A 22 14.81 6.79 -7.18
CA SER A 22 15.86 6.31 -6.29
C SER A 22 15.67 4.83 -5.94
N ARG A 23 14.69 4.15 -6.54
CA ARG A 23 14.48 2.71 -6.33
C ARG A 23 15.58 1.88 -6.99
N PRO A 24 15.88 0.70 -6.42
CA PRO A 24 16.64 -0.31 -7.12
C PRO A 24 16.02 -0.65 -8.49
N ALA A 25 16.85 -0.87 -9.52
CA ALA A 25 16.38 -1.19 -10.86
C ALA A 25 15.56 -2.49 -10.93
N GLU A 26 15.80 -3.42 -9.99
CA GLU A 26 15.09 -4.71 -9.86
C GLU A 26 13.58 -4.55 -9.58
N VAL A 27 13.12 -3.36 -9.20
CA VAL A 27 11.69 -3.09 -8.94
C VAL A 27 10.89 -2.94 -10.24
N GLU A 28 11.53 -2.53 -11.34
CA GLU A 28 10.83 -2.10 -12.55
C GLU A 28 10.13 -3.26 -13.28
N ASP A 29 10.85 -4.37 -13.49
CA ASP A 29 10.38 -5.52 -14.28
C ASP A 29 9.40 -6.43 -13.53
N ARG A 30 9.22 -6.21 -12.22
CA ARG A 30 8.34 -7.00 -11.34
C ARG A 30 8.79 -8.47 -11.22
N ALA A 31 10.02 -8.79 -11.60
CA ALA A 31 10.59 -10.12 -11.46
C ALA A 31 10.98 -10.40 -10.00
N VAL A 32 11.41 -9.37 -9.28
CA VAL A 32 11.74 -9.48 -7.86
C VAL A 32 10.49 -9.30 -6.99
N ARG A 33 10.28 -10.29 -6.12
CA ARG A 33 9.16 -10.33 -5.18
C ARG A 33 9.45 -9.51 -3.93
N GLY A 34 8.38 -9.09 -3.26
CA GLY A 34 8.44 -8.32 -2.01
C GLY A 34 8.48 -6.81 -2.21
N HIS A 35 8.27 -6.34 -3.44
CA HIS A 35 8.00 -4.93 -3.71
C HIS A 35 6.50 -4.70 -3.74
N TRP A 36 6.01 -3.81 -2.90
CA TRP A 36 4.58 -3.52 -2.74
C TRP A 36 4.25 -2.14 -3.27
N GLU A 37 3.05 -2.00 -3.84
CA GLU A 37 2.40 -0.72 -4.12
C GLU A 37 1.28 -0.51 -3.10
N GLY A 38 1.16 0.70 -2.56
CA GLY A 38 0.19 1.01 -1.53
C GLY A 38 -0.64 2.24 -1.84
N ASP A 39 -1.97 2.18 -1.73
CA ASP A 39 -2.89 3.28 -2.04
C ASP A 39 -4.02 3.40 -1.00
N LEU A 40 -4.87 4.41 -1.15
CA LEU A 40 -6.13 4.54 -0.42
C LEU A 40 -7.32 4.48 -1.36
N ILE A 41 -8.32 3.67 -1.01
CA ILE A 41 -9.68 3.89 -1.50
C ILE A 41 -10.43 4.75 -0.50
N ILE A 42 -10.83 5.94 -0.95
CA ILE A 42 -11.58 6.89 -0.12
C ILE A 42 -13.09 6.73 -0.39
N GLY A 43 -13.88 6.82 0.67
CA GLY A 43 -15.35 6.84 0.68
C GLY A 43 -15.92 8.15 1.22
N LEU A 44 -17.22 8.15 1.52
CA LEU A 44 -17.90 9.29 2.13
C LEU A 44 -17.33 9.64 3.50
N ASN A 45 -17.54 10.88 3.93
CA ASN A 45 -17.17 11.31 5.27
C ASN A 45 -15.68 11.09 5.60
N ARG A 46 -14.81 11.02 4.57
CA ARG A 46 -13.39 10.68 4.73
C ARG A 46 -13.17 9.31 5.40
N SER A 47 -14.06 8.34 5.21
CA SER A 47 -13.73 6.93 5.46
C SER A 47 -12.71 6.46 4.43
N ALA A 48 -11.82 5.54 4.78
CA ALA A 48 -10.87 4.98 3.83
C ALA A 48 -10.57 3.51 4.12
N ILE A 49 -10.02 2.82 3.13
CA ILE A 49 -9.37 1.51 3.28
C ILE A 49 -8.01 1.63 2.59
N GLY A 50 -6.95 1.23 3.28
CA GLY A 50 -5.62 1.11 2.67
C GLY A 50 -5.56 -0.12 1.79
N THR A 51 -4.92 -0.01 0.63
CA THR A 51 -4.75 -1.11 -0.30
C THR A 51 -3.26 -1.35 -0.51
N LEU A 52 -2.78 -2.56 -0.28
CA LEU A 52 -1.40 -2.97 -0.50
C LEU A 52 -1.40 -4.09 -1.54
N VAL A 53 -0.62 -3.96 -2.60
CA VAL A 53 -0.55 -4.96 -3.66
C VAL A 53 0.89 -5.31 -3.96
N GLU A 54 1.23 -6.60 -3.86
CA GLU A 54 2.55 -7.11 -4.17
C GLU A 54 2.76 -7.15 -5.70
N ARG A 55 3.87 -6.58 -6.17
CA ARG A 55 4.09 -6.28 -7.59
C ARG A 55 4.38 -7.50 -8.46
N SER A 56 4.74 -8.66 -7.93
CA SER A 56 4.99 -9.86 -8.74
C SER A 56 3.77 -10.77 -8.77
N THR A 57 3.28 -11.14 -7.60
CA THR A 57 2.20 -12.09 -7.30
C THR A 57 0.80 -11.47 -7.35
N ARG A 58 0.68 -10.14 -7.35
CA ARG A 58 -0.61 -9.41 -7.26
C ARG A 58 -1.37 -9.66 -5.96
N PHE A 59 -0.72 -10.25 -4.95
CA PHE A 59 -1.36 -10.50 -3.67
C PHE A 59 -1.77 -9.17 -3.04
N THR A 60 -3.04 -9.07 -2.68
CA THR A 60 -3.68 -7.85 -2.22
C THR A 60 -4.01 -7.96 -0.74
N MET A 61 -3.54 -7.01 0.06
CA MET A 61 -3.95 -6.84 1.45
C MET A 61 -4.76 -5.56 1.57
N LEU A 62 -5.80 -5.60 2.39
CA LEU A 62 -6.64 -4.44 2.67
C LEU A 62 -6.48 -4.07 4.14
N VAL A 63 -6.11 -2.82 4.38
CA VAL A 63 -5.86 -2.25 5.70
C VAL A 63 -7.13 -1.55 6.16
N HIS A 64 -7.73 -2.08 7.22
CA HIS A 64 -8.91 -1.48 7.83
C HIS A 64 -8.52 -0.22 8.61
N LEU A 65 -9.20 0.90 8.33
CA LEU A 65 -8.96 2.20 8.94
C LEU A 65 -10.26 2.67 9.62
N PRO A 66 -10.54 2.20 10.86
CA PRO A 66 -11.75 2.57 11.58
C PRO A 66 -11.77 4.06 11.95
N ARG A 67 -12.94 4.56 12.33
CA ARG A 67 -13.05 5.89 12.94
C ARG A 67 -12.35 5.88 14.29
N GLU A 68 -11.65 6.97 14.58
CA GLU A 68 -11.05 7.19 15.90
C GLU A 68 -12.12 7.69 16.88
N GLU A 69 -11.84 7.54 18.17
CA GLU A 69 -12.69 8.06 19.22
C GLU A 69 -12.91 9.58 19.08
N GLY A 70 -14.15 10.04 19.30
CA GLY A 70 -14.51 11.45 19.15
C GLY A 70 -14.84 11.89 17.71
N TYR A 71 -14.76 11.00 16.71
CA TYR A 71 -15.23 11.31 15.36
C TYR A 71 -16.72 11.69 15.35
N GLY A 72 -17.05 12.85 14.80
CA GLY A 72 -18.43 13.37 14.75
C GLY A 72 -18.90 14.03 16.06
N LEU A 73 -18.17 13.86 17.17
CA LEU A 73 -18.43 14.54 18.44
C LEU A 73 -17.61 15.81 18.58
N THR A 74 -16.33 15.77 18.16
CA THR A 74 -15.43 16.92 18.21
C THR A 74 -15.56 17.73 16.91
N PRO A 75 -15.82 19.06 16.98
CA PRO A 75 -15.82 19.91 15.80
C PRO A 75 -14.48 19.87 15.06
N ARG A 76 -14.54 19.75 13.73
CA ARG A 76 -13.32 19.70 12.92
C ARG A 76 -12.61 21.05 12.94
N THR A 77 -11.36 21.04 13.39
CA THR A 77 -10.46 22.21 13.32
C THR A 77 -9.40 22.01 12.23
N LYS A 78 -8.89 23.12 11.68
CA LYS A 78 -7.76 23.08 10.73
C LYS A 78 -6.52 22.60 11.49
N ASN A 79 -5.86 21.56 10.97
CA ASN A 79 -4.74 20.87 11.63
C ASN A 79 -5.10 20.17 12.96
N GLY A 80 -6.39 19.91 13.21
CA GLY A 80 -6.83 19.07 14.33
C GLY A 80 -6.56 17.57 14.08
N PRO A 81 -6.82 16.72 15.09
CA PRO A 81 -6.58 15.29 14.99
C PRO A 81 -7.39 14.66 13.85
N ALA A 82 -6.76 13.72 13.15
CA ALA A 82 -7.32 13.08 11.97
C ALA A 82 -8.27 11.92 12.35
N LEU A 83 -9.38 12.24 13.03
CA LEU A 83 -10.28 11.24 13.61
C LEU A 83 -11.08 10.41 12.58
N ALA A 84 -11.02 10.80 11.31
CA ALA A 84 -11.76 10.13 10.23
C ALA A 84 -11.21 8.74 9.87
N GLY A 85 -10.03 8.37 10.37
CA GLY A 85 -9.45 7.02 10.27
C GLY A 85 -8.15 6.93 9.46
N TYR A 86 -7.83 7.91 8.60
CA TYR A 86 -6.64 7.85 7.72
C TYR A 86 -5.63 9.01 7.95
N GLY A 87 -5.50 9.49 9.19
CA GLY A 87 -4.39 10.38 9.55
C GLY A 87 -3.03 9.77 9.27
N ASP A 88 -1.99 10.59 9.18
CA ASP A 88 -0.60 10.14 9.06
C ASP A 88 -0.22 9.12 10.15
N VAL A 89 -0.55 9.39 11.41
CA VAL A 89 -0.27 8.49 12.54
C VAL A 89 -1.10 7.21 12.47
N SER A 90 -2.42 7.31 12.30
CA SER A 90 -3.30 6.13 12.22
C SER A 90 -2.93 5.22 11.05
N MET A 91 -2.59 5.81 9.90
CA MET A 91 -2.17 5.07 8.71
C MET A 91 -0.83 4.37 8.93
N ALA A 92 0.18 5.07 9.46
CA ALA A 92 1.48 4.48 9.76
C ALA A 92 1.35 3.29 10.75
N ASN A 93 0.53 3.44 11.80
CA ASN A 93 0.29 2.38 12.77
C ASN A 93 -0.43 1.17 12.14
N ALA A 94 -1.46 1.41 11.33
CA ALA A 94 -2.22 0.34 10.68
C ALA A 94 -1.36 -0.41 9.62
N LEU A 95 -0.56 0.34 8.85
CA LEU A 95 0.40 -0.24 7.92
C LEU A 95 1.47 -1.05 8.64
N LYS A 96 2.05 -0.51 9.73
CA LYS A 96 3.05 -1.23 10.53
C LYS A 96 2.49 -2.56 11.00
N LYS A 97 1.30 -2.57 11.62
CA LYS A 97 0.65 -3.81 12.07
C LYS A 97 0.52 -4.81 10.93
N THR A 98 0.02 -4.36 9.78
CA THR A 98 -0.17 -5.19 8.59
C THR A 98 1.16 -5.78 8.07
N VAL A 99 2.23 -5.00 8.09
CA VAL A 99 3.56 -5.42 7.66
C VAL A 99 4.18 -6.42 8.63
N THR A 100 4.06 -6.18 9.94
CA THR A 100 4.61 -7.05 10.98
C THR A 100 3.87 -8.37 11.15
N ASP A 101 2.63 -8.47 10.64
CA ASP A 101 1.86 -9.73 10.62
C ASP A 101 2.40 -10.73 9.57
N LEU A 102 3.29 -10.31 8.68
CA LEU A 102 3.93 -11.15 7.67
C LEU A 102 5.45 -11.25 7.89
N PRO A 103 6.11 -12.33 7.41
CA PRO A 103 7.56 -12.45 7.45
C PRO A 103 8.24 -11.25 6.76
N VAL A 104 9.29 -10.71 7.38
CA VAL A 104 10.01 -9.52 6.90
C VAL A 104 10.60 -9.73 5.51
N GLU A 105 10.90 -10.98 5.15
CA GLU A 105 11.43 -11.37 3.84
C GLU A 105 10.44 -11.09 2.70
N LEU A 106 9.14 -10.96 3.01
CA LEU A 106 8.12 -10.54 2.05
C LEU A 106 8.12 -9.03 1.80
N TRP A 107 8.90 -8.24 2.54
CA TRP A 107 8.86 -6.77 2.48
C TRP A 107 10.23 -6.18 2.14
N ARG A 108 10.48 -5.98 0.84
CA ARG A 108 11.67 -5.26 0.34
C ARG A 108 11.45 -3.75 0.28
N SER A 109 10.30 -3.32 -0.22
CA SER A 109 9.96 -1.90 -0.29
C SER A 109 8.46 -1.66 -0.46
N LEU A 110 8.00 -0.50 -0.03
CA LEU A 110 6.65 0.00 -0.24
C LEU A 110 6.68 1.24 -1.14
N THR A 111 5.83 1.25 -2.16
CA THR A 111 5.62 2.37 -3.06
C THR A 111 4.31 3.07 -2.74
N TRP A 112 4.35 4.35 -2.39
CA TRP A 112 3.16 5.15 -2.11
C TRP A 112 2.99 6.32 -3.08
N ASP A 113 1.80 6.92 -3.12
CA ASP A 113 1.62 8.23 -3.73
C ASP A 113 2.13 9.34 -2.78
N ARG A 114 2.24 10.58 -3.25
CA ARG A 114 2.68 11.70 -2.41
C ARG A 114 1.57 12.23 -1.49
N GLY A 115 0.62 11.39 -1.12
CA GLY A 115 -0.42 11.72 -0.16
C GLY A 115 0.19 12.10 1.20
N LYS A 116 -0.48 12.99 1.94
CA LYS A 116 -0.03 13.38 3.29
C LYS A 116 -0.19 12.24 4.30
N GLU A 117 -0.96 11.23 3.94
CA GLU A 117 -1.29 10.06 4.73
C GLU A 117 -0.07 9.20 5.08
N LEU A 118 1.02 9.34 4.33
CA LEU A 118 2.30 8.71 4.63
C LEU A 118 3.42 9.72 4.90
N SER A 119 3.07 10.91 5.43
CA SER A 119 4.07 11.93 5.78
C SER A 119 5.10 11.42 6.78
N ASP A 120 4.67 10.54 7.69
CA ASP A 120 5.50 9.92 8.73
C ASP A 120 6.15 8.57 8.30
N HIS A 121 6.42 8.43 7.00
CA HIS A 121 7.07 7.25 6.41
C HIS A 121 8.47 6.96 6.98
N ALA A 122 9.18 7.97 7.49
CA ALA A 122 10.50 7.80 8.09
C ALA A 122 10.41 6.95 9.37
N ARG A 123 9.48 7.25 10.27
CA ARG A 123 9.21 6.42 11.46
C ARG A 123 8.77 5.02 11.06
N PHE A 124 7.85 4.91 10.10
CA PHE A 124 7.42 3.60 9.58
C PHE A 124 8.61 2.77 9.06
N THR A 125 9.54 3.38 8.32
CA THR A 125 10.74 2.71 7.78
C THR A 125 11.65 2.22 8.91
N ILE A 126 11.89 3.04 9.92
CA ILE A 126 12.72 2.69 11.08
C ILE A 126 12.10 1.54 11.87
N GLU A 127 10.79 1.60 12.11
CA GLU A 127 10.10 0.62 12.96
C GLU A 127 9.79 -0.71 12.27
N SER A 128 9.62 -0.71 10.94
CA SER A 128 9.27 -1.92 10.17
C SER A 128 10.45 -2.50 9.37
N GLY A 129 11.52 -1.72 9.16
CA GLY A 129 12.61 -2.07 8.25
C GLY A 129 12.27 -1.92 6.76
N VAL A 130 11.03 -1.55 6.40
CA VAL A 130 10.56 -1.49 5.01
C VAL A 130 10.85 -0.12 4.41
N LYS A 131 11.65 -0.09 3.34
CA LYS A 131 11.96 1.16 2.61
C LYS A 131 10.72 1.69 1.89
N VAL A 132 10.41 2.97 2.10
CA VAL A 132 9.29 3.64 1.42
C VAL A 132 9.79 4.50 0.27
N PHE A 133 9.09 4.45 -0.86
CA PHE A 133 9.35 5.28 -2.03
C PHE A 133 8.07 5.94 -2.57
N PHE A 134 8.18 7.19 -3.00
CA PHE A 134 7.06 8.00 -3.48
C PHE A 134 7.04 8.14 -5.00
N ALA A 135 5.87 7.91 -5.61
CA ALA A 135 5.67 8.16 -7.03
C ALA A 135 5.85 9.66 -7.38
N ALA A 136 6.19 9.94 -8.64
CA ALA A 136 6.28 11.31 -9.13
C ALA A 136 4.87 11.92 -9.24
N PRO A 137 4.72 13.26 -9.07
CA PRO A 137 3.45 13.93 -9.26
C PRO A 137 2.94 13.71 -10.68
N HIS A 138 1.63 13.63 -10.84
CA HIS A 138 0.98 13.46 -12.14
C HIS A 138 1.47 12.23 -12.93
N SER A 139 2.01 11.23 -12.23
CA SER A 139 2.58 10.02 -12.85
C SER A 139 1.87 8.73 -12.38
N PRO A 140 0.53 8.62 -12.57
CA PRO A 140 -0.27 7.47 -12.11
C PRO A 140 0.23 6.12 -12.65
N TRP A 141 0.76 6.10 -13.88
CA TRP A 141 1.29 4.89 -14.54
C TRP A 141 2.41 4.20 -13.75
N GLN A 142 3.12 4.93 -12.88
CA GLN A 142 4.15 4.38 -12.00
C GLN A 142 3.61 3.43 -10.93
N ARG A 143 2.28 3.35 -10.80
CA ARG A 143 1.52 2.52 -9.86
C ARG A 143 0.35 1.81 -10.55
N GLY A 144 0.56 1.39 -11.80
CA GLY A 144 -0.50 0.76 -12.59
C GLY A 144 -1.07 -0.53 -11.96
N THR A 145 -0.36 -1.17 -11.01
CA THR A 145 -0.90 -2.34 -10.31
C THR A 145 -2.03 -1.94 -9.36
N ASN A 146 -1.80 -0.90 -8.55
CA ASN A 146 -2.82 -0.41 -7.63
C ASN A 146 -4.03 0.18 -8.32
N GLU A 147 -3.87 0.87 -9.46
CA GLU A 147 -5.02 1.40 -10.20
C GLU A 147 -5.97 0.29 -10.66
N ASN A 148 -5.43 -0.79 -11.24
CA ASN A 148 -6.22 -1.93 -11.66
C ASN A 148 -6.88 -2.64 -10.46
N THR A 149 -6.13 -2.88 -9.38
CA THR A 149 -6.68 -3.53 -8.18
C THR A 149 -7.76 -2.68 -7.53
N ASN A 150 -7.56 -1.37 -7.41
CA ASN A 150 -8.56 -0.45 -6.88
C ASN A 150 -9.82 -0.44 -7.76
N GLY A 151 -9.67 -0.53 -9.09
CA GLY A 151 -10.81 -0.72 -10.00
C GLY A 151 -11.65 -1.96 -9.67
N LEU A 152 -11.02 -3.10 -9.35
CA LEU A 152 -11.71 -4.31 -8.92
C LEU A 152 -12.35 -4.16 -7.54
N LEU A 153 -11.65 -3.52 -6.60
CA LEU A 153 -12.16 -3.27 -5.26
C LEU A 153 -13.41 -2.38 -5.28
N ARG A 154 -13.57 -1.49 -6.27
CA ARG A 154 -14.79 -0.68 -6.44
C ARG A 154 -16.04 -1.50 -6.79
N GLN A 155 -15.92 -2.77 -7.18
CA GLN A 155 -17.06 -3.68 -7.31
C GLN A 155 -17.64 -4.07 -5.94
N TYR A 156 -16.80 -4.12 -4.91
CA TYR A 156 -17.19 -4.41 -3.52
C TYR A 156 -17.42 -3.14 -2.69
N PHE A 157 -16.65 -2.09 -3.00
CA PHE A 157 -16.67 -0.81 -2.31
C PHE A 157 -17.04 0.34 -3.28
N PRO A 158 -18.31 0.45 -3.71
CA PRO A 158 -18.73 1.44 -4.68
C PRO A 158 -18.36 2.86 -4.26
N LYS A 159 -18.04 3.72 -5.24
CA LYS A 159 -17.80 5.14 -4.98
C LYS A 159 -19.03 5.79 -4.34
N GLY A 160 -18.82 6.78 -3.48
CA GLY A 160 -19.91 7.47 -2.79
C GLY A 160 -20.58 6.64 -1.69
N THR A 161 -19.92 5.60 -1.18
CA THR A 161 -20.35 4.87 0.01
C THR A 161 -19.48 5.22 1.20
N ASP A 162 -20.03 5.15 2.41
CA ASP A 162 -19.23 5.20 3.63
C ASP A 162 -18.56 3.85 3.83
N LEU A 163 -17.23 3.84 3.93
CA LEU A 163 -16.44 2.63 4.08
C LEU A 163 -16.31 2.19 5.54
N SER A 164 -16.60 3.05 6.52
CA SER A 164 -16.47 2.67 7.94
C SER A 164 -17.56 1.70 8.41
N ARG A 165 -18.57 1.42 7.58
CA ARG A 165 -19.57 0.36 7.83
C ARG A 165 -18.99 -1.05 7.70
N TRP A 166 -17.87 -1.20 6.99
CA TRP A 166 -17.28 -2.50 6.71
C TRP A 166 -16.36 -2.89 7.86
N SER A 167 -16.59 -4.04 8.45
CA SER A 167 -15.73 -4.61 9.47
C SER A 167 -14.39 -5.07 8.88
N ALA A 168 -13.38 -5.21 9.75
CA ALA A 168 -12.10 -5.81 9.37
C ALA A 168 -12.28 -7.21 8.74
N GLN A 169 -13.24 -8.00 9.25
CA GLN A 169 -13.52 -9.34 8.75
C GLN A 169 -14.08 -9.32 7.32
N GLU A 170 -15.07 -8.46 7.04
CA GLU A 170 -15.63 -8.35 5.69
C GLU A 170 -14.59 -7.83 4.68
N ILE A 171 -13.75 -6.88 5.10
CA ILE A 171 -12.64 -6.40 4.29
C ILE A 171 -11.66 -7.54 3.97
N GLN A 172 -11.33 -8.37 4.95
CA GLN A 172 -10.49 -9.56 4.73
C GLN A 172 -11.15 -10.58 3.81
N THR A 173 -12.48 -10.79 3.90
CA THR A 173 -13.21 -11.66 2.97
C THR A 173 -13.11 -11.14 1.53
N VAL A 174 -13.21 -9.83 1.31
CA VAL A 174 -13.01 -9.23 -0.02
C VAL A 174 -11.58 -9.42 -0.50
N ALA A 175 -10.58 -9.18 0.34
CA ALA A 175 -9.17 -9.42 0.00
C ALA A 175 -8.93 -10.89 -0.38
N HIS A 176 -9.50 -11.83 0.39
CA HIS A 176 -9.43 -13.26 0.12
C HIS A 176 -10.04 -13.60 -1.24
N ALA A 177 -11.24 -13.08 -1.55
CA ALA A 177 -11.89 -13.30 -2.85
C ALA A 177 -11.05 -12.79 -4.03
N LEU A 178 -10.33 -11.68 -3.87
CA LEU A 178 -9.40 -11.18 -4.89
C LEU A 178 -8.15 -12.08 -5.02
N ASN A 179 -7.66 -12.62 -3.91
CA ASN A 179 -6.45 -13.43 -3.83
C ASN A 179 -6.65 -14.90 -4.22
N THR A 180 -7.88 -15.40 -4.22
CA THR A 180 -8.24 -16.74 -4.71
C THR A 180 -8.78 -16.74 -6.14
N ARG A 181 -8.80 -15.58 -6.80
CA ARG A 181 -9.22 -15.46 -8.20
C ARG A 181 -8.04 -15.69 -9.16
N PRO A 182 -8.13 -16.67 -10.09
CA PRO A 182 -7.13 -16.90 -11.12
C PRO A 182 -6.80 -15.65 -11.95
N ARG A 183 -5.51 -15.42 -12.24
CA ARG A 183 -5.05 -14.29 -13.06
C ARG A 183 -4.30 -14.80 -14.29
N LYS A 184 -4.74 -14.39 -15.48
CA LYS A 184 -4.03 -14.70 -16.74
C LYS A 184 -2.57 -14.26 -16.71
N THR A 185 -2.27 -13.13 -16.08
CA THR A 185 -0.91 -12.60 -15.93
C THR A 185 0.00 -13.47 -15.05
N LEU A 186 -0.56 -14.39 -14.27
CA LEU A 186 0.16 -15.34 -13.42
C LEU A 186 0.09 -16.77 -13.98
N GLY A 187 -0.17 -16.93 -15.28
CA GLY A 187 -0.37 -18.25 -15.87
C GLY A 187 -1.58 -18.99 -15.30
N TRP A 188 -2.65 -18.24 -14.98
CA TRP A 188 -3.89 -18.73 -14.36
C TRP A 188 -3.77 -19.21 -12.91
N LYS A 189 -2.62 -19.02 -12.25
CA LYS A 189 -2.53 -19.14 -10.80
C LYS A 189 -3.30 -18.01 -10.12
N THR A 190 -3.74 -18.27 -8.89
CA THR A 190 -4.27 -17.26 -7.98
C THR A 190 -3.12 -16.48 -7.33
N PRO A 191 -3.33 -15.21 -6.93
CA PRO A 191 -2.33 -14.48 -6.17
C PRO A 191 -1.87 -15.20 -4.89
N ALA A 192 -2.78 -15.88 -4.20
CA ALA A 192 -2.47 -16.67 -3.00
C ALA A 192 -1.51 -17.84 -3.31
N GLU A 193 -1.75 -18.58 -4.39
CA GLU A 193 -0.83 -19.66 -4.83
C GLU A 193 0.54 -19.10 -5.20
N ALA A 194 0.58 -18.01 -5.97
CA ALA A 194 1.84 -17.38 -6.38
C ALA A 194 2.66 -16.85 -5.19
N LEU A 195 2.00 -16.30 -4.16
CA LEU A 195 2.66 -15.89 -2.92
C LEU A 195 3.13 -17.09 -2.09
N ASN A 196 2.34 -18.16 -2.01
CA ASN A 196 2.72 -19.37 -1.27
C ASN A 196 3.95 -20.06 -1.89
N GLU A 197 4.05 -20.10 -3.22
CA GLU A 197 5.26 -20.58 -3.91
C GLU A 197 6.50 -19.76 -3.53
N TYR A 198 6.33 -18.44 -3.40
CA TYR A 198 7.41 -17.58 -2.95
C TYR A 198 7.84 -17.90 -1.52
N LEU A 199 6.89 -17.99 -0.59
CA LEU A 199 7.15 -18.32 0.80
C LEU A 199 7.94 -19.63 0.94
N LYS A 200 7.55 -20.66 0.19
CA LYS A 200 8.28 -21.95 0.15
C LYS A 200 9.71 -21.78 -0.34
N SER A 201 9.93 -20.97 -1.39
CA SER A 201 11.28 -20.74 -1.93
C SER A 201 12.19 -19.98 -0.95
N VAL A 202 11.64 -19.04 -0.16
CA VAL A 202 12.39 -18.30 0.87
C VAL A 202 12.80 -19.24 2.00
N GLN A 203 11.87 -20.08 2.50
CA GLN A 203 12.15 -21.05 3.55
C GLN A 203 13.19 -22.10 3.14
N GLN A 204 13.17 -22.57 1.88
CA GLN A 204 14.18 -23.50 1.38
C GLN A 204 15.57 -22.87 1.31
N SER A 205 15.66 -21.58 0.94
CA SER A 205 16.92 -20.85 0.85
C SER A 205 17.54 -20.58 2.22
N SER A 206 16.73 -20.30 3.24
CA SER A 206 17.22 -20.09 4.62
C SER A 206 17.75 -21.37 5.25
N VAL A 207 17.20 -22.54 4.92
CA VAL A 207 17.65 -23.83 5.46
C VAL A 207 18.97 -24.28 4.82
N ALA A 208 19.20 -23.96 3.54
CA ALA A 208 20.41 -24.35 2.81
C ALA A 208 21.68 -23.57 3.19
N THR A 209 21.58 -22.50 3.99
CA THR A 209 22.72 -21.63 4.37
C THR A 209 23.38 -22.04 5.70
N THR A 210 22.92 -23.13 6.33
CA THR A 210 23.57 -23.71 7.52
C THR A 210 24.49 -24.87 7.08
N GLY A 211 25.69 -24.55 6.60
CA GLY A 211 26.70 -25.52 6.16
C GLY A 211 28.11 -24.95 6.25
#